data_AF-S4AWB4-F1
#
_entry.id   AF-S4AWB4-F1
#
_cell.length_a   1.000
_cell.length_b   1.000
_cell.length_c   1.000
_cell.angle_alpha   90.00
_cell.angle_beta   90.00
_cell.angle_gamma   90.00
#
_symmetry.space_group_name_H-M   'P 1'
#
loop_
_entity.id
_entity.type
_entity.pdbx_description
1 polymer ?
#
loop_
_entity_poly.entity_id
_entity_poly.type
_entity_poly.pdbx_seq_one_letter_code
_entity_poly.pdbx_strand_id
1 'polypeptide(L)' 'MERALQESEEAEWRRTNPEARARAEGLTGQLQAAVDKLQGQIETARAAGNNAKADKLQKELDGRQALLDQALKGLQEFGG' A
#
# COMPACT_ATOMS: atom_id res chain seq x y z
N MET A 1 12.68 -15.82 30.90
CA MET A 1 11.23 -16.09 30.93
C MET A 1 10.43 -15.01 30.19
N GLU A 2 11.05 -14.18 29.34
CA GLU A 2 10.36 -13.07 28.66
C GLU A 2 9.67 -13.43 27.33
N ARG A 3 10.02 -14.55 26.68
CA ARG A 3 9.45 -14.90 25.36
C ARG A 3 7.96 -15.25 25.39
N ALA A 4 7.50 -15.91 26.47
CA ALA A 4 6.12 -16.38 26.57
C ALA A 4 5.10 -15.23 26.75
N LEU A 5 5.53 -14.08 27.29
CA LEU A 5 4.67 -12.92 27.48
C LEU A 5 4.48 -12.17 26.16
N GLN A 6 5.56 -11.99 25.40
CA GLN A 6 5.55 -11.29 24.11
C GLN A 6 4.70 -12.01 23.05
N GLU A 7 4.76 -13.35 22.99
CA GLU A 7 3.89 -14.13 22.09
C GLU A 7 2.40 -14.04 22.46
N SER A 8 2.08 -13.89 23.75
CA SER A 8 0.70 -13.77 24.22
C SER A 8 0.11 -12.38 23.94
N GLU A 9 0.89 -11.31 24.15
CA GLU A 9 0.47 -9.93 23.82
C GLU A 9 0.30 -9.73 22.30
N GLU A 10 1.20 -10.30 21.49
CA GLU A 10 1.11 -10.24 20.03
C GLU A 10 -0.11 -11.00 19.49
N ALA A 11 -0.40 -12.18 20.04
CA ALA A 11 -1.58 -12.97 19.67
C ALA A 11 -2.91 -12.29 20.07
N GLU A 12 -2.95 -11.62 21.23
CA GLU A 12 -4.12 -10.84 21.64
C GLU A 12 -4.31 -9.59 20.79
N TRP A 13 -3.22 -8.89 20.41
CA TRP A 13 -3.28 -7.73 19.53
C TRP A 13 -3.81 -8.08 18.13
N ARG A 14 -3.35 -9.19 17.54
CA ARG A 14 -3.90 -9.73 16.27
C ARG A 14 -5.38 -10.08 16.36
N ARG A 15 -5.85 -10.55 17.52
CA ARG A 15 -7.27 -10.89 17.76
C ARG A 15 -8.18 -9.68 17.95
N THR A 16 -7.66 -8.55 18.42
CA THR A 16 -8.48 -7.43 18.92
C THR A 16 -8.62 -6.25 17.96
N ASN A 17 -7.91 -6.21 16.83
CA ASN A 17 -7.97 -5.07 15.89
C ASN A 17 -8.48 -5.39 14.46
N PRO A 18 -9.63 -6.08 14.30
CA PRO A 18 -10.18 -6.38 12.98
C PRO A 18 -10.58 -5.12 12.19
N GLU A 19 -11.03 -4.06 12.88
CA GLU A 19 -11.37 -2.78 12.23
C GLU A 19 -10.12 -2.07 11.68
N ALA A 20 -9.00 -2.09 12.42
CA ALA A 20 -7.76 -1.49 11.95
C ALA A 20 -7.23 -2.20 10.71
N ARG A 21 -7.28 -3.54 10.69
CA ARG A 21 -6.95 -4.34 9.51
C ARG A 21 -7.85 -3.99 8.33
N ALA A 22 -9.17 -3.98 8.51
CA ALA A 22 -10.12 -3.66 7.44
C ALA A 22 -9.91 -2.25 6.86
N ARG A 23 -9.55 -1.27 7.71
CA ARG A 23 -9.19 0.09 7.28
C ARG A 23 -7.90 0.09 6.45
N ALA A 24 -6.88 -0.66 6.86
CA ALA A 24 -5.63 -0.80 6.12
C ALA A 24 -5.83 -1.52 4.77
N GLU A 25 -6.67 -2.55 4.72
CA GLU A 25 -7.04 -3.26 3.48
C GLU A 25 -7.76 -2.31 2.51
N GLY A 26 -8.71 -1.51 3.02
CA GLY A 26 -9.41 -0.49 2.24
C GLY A 26 -8.48 0.62 1.71
N LEU A 27 -7.53 1.09 2.50
CA LEU A 27 -6.53 2.07 2.05
C LEU A 27 -5.61 1.49 0.97
N THR A 28 -5.15 0.26 1.17
CA THR A 28 -4.31 -0.47 0.21
C THR A 28 -5.00 -0.63 -1.13
N GLY A 29 -6.28 -1.01 -1.14
CA GLY A 29 -7.07 -1.10 -2.38
C GLY A 29 -7.20 0.24 -3.10
N GLN A 30 -7.39 1.34 -2.38
CA GLN A 30 -7.43 2.69 -2.97
C GLN A 30 -6.08 3.11 -3.57
N LEU A 31 -4.97 2.79 -2.89
CA LEU A 31 -3.62 3.06 -3.38
C LEU A 31 -3.31 2.24 -4.64
N GLN A 32 -3.67 0.95 -4.66
CA GLN A 32 -3.51 0.09 -5.83
C GLN A 32 -4.29 0.64 -7.03
N ALA A 33 -5.57 1.00 -6.85
CA ALA A 33 -6.37 1.58 -7.93
C ALA A 33 -5.77 2.90 -8.47
N ALA A 34 -5.18 3.72 -7.60
CA ALA A 34 -4.50 4.94 -8.01
C ALA A 34 -3.21 4.67 -8.79
N VAL A 35 -2.43 3.65 -8.38
CA VAL A 35 -1.23 3.16 -9.08
C VAL A 35 -1.61 2.68 -10.48
N ASP A 36 -2.59 1.79 -10.61
CA ASP A 36 -3.03 1.24 -11.91
C ASP A 36 -3.51 2.35 -12.85
N LYS A 37 -4.28 3.31 -12.32
CA LYS A 37 -4.74 4.46 -13.09
C LYS A 37 -3.58 5.31 -13.59
N LEU A 38 -2.57 5.57 -12.76
CA LEU A 38 -1.41 6.36 -13.16
C LEU A 38 -0.58 5.65 -14.23
N GLN A 39 -0.39 4.33 -14.11
CA GLN A 39 0.28 3.54 -15.13
C GLN A 39 -0.41 3.69 -16.50
N GLY A 40 -1.73 3.52 -16.56
CA GLY A 40 -2.48 3.72 -17.81
C GLY A 40 -2.39 5.16 -18.36
N GLN A 41 -2.37 6.16 -17.49
CA GLN A 41 -2.18 7.55 -17.90
C GLN A 41 -0.77 7.84 -18.43
N ILE A 42 0.26 7.22 -17.86
CA ILE A 42 1.65 7.30 -18.34
C ILE A 42 1.76 6.69 -19.73
N GLU A 43 1.23 5.48 -19.93
CA GLU A 43 1.23 4.81 -21.23
C GLU A 43 0.51 5.63 -22.28
N THR A 44 -0.67 6.15 -21.95
CA THR A 44 -1.45 7.04 -22.84
C THR A 44 -0.64 8.30 -23.19
N ALA A 45 0.03 8.92 -22.22
CA ALA A 45 0.84 10.11 -22.44
C ALA A 45 2.06 9.84 -23.33
N ARG A 46 2.75 8.71 -23.13
CA ARG A 46 3.88 8.28 -23.97
C ARG A 46 3.43 7.98 -25.39
N ALA A 47 2.32 7.25 -25.56
CA ALA A 47 1.75 6.94 -26.88
C ALA A 47 1.34 8.21 -27.65
N ALA A 48 0.89 9.24 -26.93
CA ALA A 48 0.59 10.56 -27.50
C ALA A 48 1.85 11.44 -27.72
N GLY A 49 3.06 10.94 -27.48
CA GLY A 49 4.31 11.69 -27.61
C GLY A 49 4.52 12.76 -26.51
N ASN A 50 3.69 12.78 -25.48
CA ASN A 50 3.76 13.75 -24.40
C ASN A 50 4.65 13.25 -23.24
N ASN A 51 5.95 13.14 -23.53
CA ASN A 51 6.94 12.61 -22.59
C ASN A 51 7.01 13.43 -21.29
N ALA A 52 6.95 14.77 -21.37
CA ALA A 52 6.99 15.63 -20.19
C ALA A 52 5.81 15.38 -19.23
N LYS A 53 4.61 15.06 -19.75
CA LYS A 53 3.47 14.64 -18.92
C LYS A 53 3.70 13.25 -18.34
N ALA A 54 4.20 12.31 -19.13
CA ALA A 54 4.51 10.96 -18.66
C ALA A 54 5.54 10.98 -17.51
N ASP A 55 6.59 11.80 -17.59
CA ASP A 55 7.60 11.94 -16.53
C ASP A 55 7.03 12.51 -15.23
N LYS A 56 6.10 13.47 -15.32
CA LYS A 56 5.40 14.01 -14.14
C LYS A 56 4.54 12.93 -13.48
N LEU A 57 3.75 12.21 -14.27
CA LEU A 57 2.90 11.13 -13.79
C LEU A 57 3.73 9.97 -13.22
N GLN A 58 4.93 9.72 -13.75
CA GLN A 58 5.86 8.72 -13.22
C GLN A 58 6.31 9.08 -11.80
N LYS A 59 6.71 10.33 -11.54
CA LYS A 59 7.06 10.76 -10.16
C LYS A 59 5.90 10.60 -9.19
N GLU A 60 4.69 10.89 -9.67
CA GLU A 60 3.46 10.68 -8.92
C GLU A 60 3.19 9.21 -8.62
N LEU A 61 3.44 8.32 -9.59
CA LEU A 61 3.35 6.88 -9.46
C LEU A 61 4.34 6.35 -8.43
N ASP A 62 5.61 6.76 -8.50
CA ASP A 62 6.65 6.37 -7.55
C ASP A 62 6.26 6.69 -6.11
N GLY A 63 5.72 7.89 -5.86
CA GLY A 63 5.23 8.27 -4.52
C GLY A 63 4.08 7.39 -4.04
N ARG A 64 3.13 7.04 -4.91
CA ARG A 64 2.00 6.16 -4.56
C ARG A 64 2.42 4.71 -4.39
N GLN A 65 3.39 4.24 -5.16
CA GLN A 65 3.95 2.91 -5.02
C GLN A 65 4.67 2.75 -3.67
N ALA A 66 5.41 3.78 -3.22
CA ALA A 66 6.04 3.77 -1.90
C ALA A 66 5.02 3.72 -0.76
N LEU A 67 3.92 4.48 -0.87
CA LEU A 67 2.83 4.43 0.12
C LEU A 67 2.12 3.08 0.11
N LEU A 68 1.91 2.49 -1.06
CA LEU A 68 1.30 1.16 -1.20
C LEU A 68 2.17 0.08 -0.56
N ASP A 69 3.48 0.11 -0.79
CA ASP A 69 4.44 -0.83 -0.17
C ASP A 69 4.41 -0.73 1.36
N GLN A 70 4.35 0.49 1.91
CA GLN A 70 4.19 0.70 3.35
C GLN A 70 2.86 0.16 3.88
N ALA A 71 1.76 0.39 3.17
CA ALA A 71 0.44 -0.12 3.55
C ALA A 71 0.38 -1.65 3.53
N LEU A 72 1.01 -2.28 2.52
CA LEU A 72 1.11 -3.74 2.41
C LEU A 72 1.97 -4.34 3.52
N LYS A 73 3.08 -3.70 3.90
CA LYS A 73 3.90 -4.12 5.05
C LYS A 73 3.09 -4.08 6.35
N GLY A 74 2.39 -2.98 6.61
CA GLY A 74 1.51 -2.87 7.77
C GLY A 74 0.44 -3.97 7.82
N LEU A 75 -0.13 -4.32 6.67
CA LEU A 75 -1.09 -5.43 6.56
C LEU A 75 -0.49 -6.81 6.86
N GLN A 76 0.75 -7.06 6.42
CA GLN A 76 1.46 -8.29 6.72
C GLN A 76 1.73 -8.43 8.23
N GLU A 77 2.07 -7.33 8.90
CA GLU A 77 2.28 -7.29 10.36
C GLU A 77 1.00 -7.60 11.16
N PHE A 78 -0.19 -7.30 10.61
CA PHE A 78 -1.47 -7.72 11.21
C PHE A 78 -1.82 -9.20 10.99
N GLY A 79 -1.22 -9.86 9.98
CA GLY A 79 -1.67 -11.16 9.47
C GLY A 79 -0.71 -12.33 9.70
N GLY A 80 0.59 -12.09 9.82
CA GLY A 80 1.58 -13.08 10.26
C GLY A 80 1.87 -12.88 11.72
#